data_AF-A0A849PUV1-F1
#
_entry.id   AF-A0A849PUV1-F1
#
_cell.length_a   1.000
_cell.length_b   1.000
_cell.length_c   1.000
_cell.angle_alpha   90.00
_cell.angle_beta   90.00
_cell.angle_gamma   90.00
#
_symmetry.space_group_name_H-M   'P 1'
#
loop_
_entity.id
_entity.type
_entity.pdbx_description
1 polymer ?
#
loop_
_entity_poly.entity_id
_entity_poly.type
_entity_poly.pdbx_seq_one_letter_code
_entity_poly.pdbx_strand_id
1 'polypeptide(L)'
;LWQLDLSDIESHLVKEKKRIVKNLEMRYNFEVDSVFYICPEGCVRFEFKEASKCEFMCPVCGEDMMFEDNSDMVKKLRERLDALEASS
;
A
#
# COMPACT_ATOMS: atom_id res chain seq x y z
N LEU A 1 9.31 -40.89 -3.24
CA LEU A 1 9.20 -40.07 -4.47
C LEU A 1 8.28 -38.90 -4.13
N TRP A 2 8.74 -37.67 -4.28
CA TRP A 2 7.86 -36.50 -4.11
C TRP A 2 6.93 -36.38 -5.31
N GLN A 3 5.65 -36.16 -5.06
CA GLN A 3 4.63 -35.94 -6.09
C GLN A 3 3.85 -34.67 -5.77
N LEU A 4 3.51 -33.93 -6.82
CA LEU A 4 2.72 -32.70 -6.71
C LEU A 4 1.24 -33.08 -6.61
N ASP A 5 0.58 -32.64 -5.54
CA ASP A 5 -0.87 -32.77 -5.38
C ASP A 5 -1.56 -31.46 -5.76
N LEU A 6 -2.47 -31.52 -6.72
CA LEU A 6 -3.24 -30.39 -7.24
C LEU A 6 -4.71 -30.44 -6.81
N SER A 7 -5.11 -31.40 -5.97
CA SER A 7 -6.50 -31.66 -5.63
C SER A 7 -7.22 -30.43 -5.02
N ASP A 8 -6.48 -29.55 -4.33
CA ASP A 8 -7.04 -28.35 -3.68
C ASP A 8 -6.57 -27.02 -4.30
N ILE A 9 -6.00 -27.07 -5.51
CA ILE A 9 -5.38 -25.89 -6.13
C ILE A 9 -6.38 -24.74 -6.33
N GLU A 10 -7.62 -25.04 -6.71
CA GLU A 10 -8.66 -24.03 -6.94
C GLU A 10 -9.05 -23.31 -5.65
N SER A 11 -9.25 -24.05 -4.55
CA SER A 11 -9.59 -23.42 -3.27
C SER A 11 -8.44 -22.57 -2.74
N HIS A 12 -7.20 -23.01 -2.96
CA HIS A 12 -6.01 -22.23 -2.63
C HIS A 12 -5.97 -20.94 -3.45
N LEU A 13 -6.19 -21.00 -4.76
CA LEU A 13 -6.23 -19.81 -5.62
C LEU A 13 -7.30 -18.81 -5.18
N VAL A 14 -8.50 -19.28 -4.81
CA VAL A 14 -9.58 -18.41 -4.29
C VAL A 14 -9.19 -17.77 -2.96
N LYS A 15 -8.61 -18.52 -2.03
CA LYS A 15 -8.12 -17.99 -0.74
C LYS A 15 -7.05 -16.93 -0.95
N GLU A 16 -6.08 -17.19 -1.83
CA GLU A 16 -5.01 -16.26 -2.15
C GLU A 16 -5.55 -14.99 -2.82
N LYS A 17 -6.49 -15.10 -3.77
CA LYS A 17 -7.16 -13.93 -4.38
C LYS A 17 -7.85 -13.07 -3.32
N LYS A 18 -8.64 -13.68 -2.43
CA LYS A 18 -9.30 -12.95 -1.32
C LYS A 18 -8.29 -12.27 -0.39
N ARG A 19 -7.16 -12.91 -0.10
CA ARG A 19 -6.08 -12.31 0.69
C ARG A 19 -5.49 -11.08 0.01
N ILE A 20 -5.23 -11.17 -1.30
CA ILE A 20 -4.68 -10.05 -2.08
C ILE A 20 -5.65 -8.88 -2.10
N VAL A 21 -6.94 -9.12 -2.39
CA VAL A 21 -7.97 -8.07 -2.40
C VAL A 21 -8.04 -7.37 -1.05
N LYS A 22 -8.15 -8.12 0.05
CA LYS A 22 -8.20 -7.54 1.40
C LYS A 22 -6.98 -6.67 1.73
N ASN A 23 -5.79 -7.11 1.32
CA ASN A 23 -4.56 -6.32 1.54
C ASN A 23 -4.54 -5.04 0.71
N LEU A 24 -5.04 -5.10 -0.53
CA LEU A 24 -5.15 -3.93 -1.40
C LEU A 24 -6.20 -2.93 -0.89
N GLU A 25 -7.35 -3.40 -0.40
CA GLU A 25 -8.37 -2.56 0.23
C GLU A 25 -7.81 -1.86 1.48
N MET A 26 -7.09 -2.60 2.33
CA MET A 26 -6.44 -2.03 3.51
C MET A 26 -5.44 -0.94 3.11
N ARG A 27 -4.63 -1.18 2.08
CA ARG A 27 -3.69 -0.17 1.59
C ARG A 27 -4.41 1.02 0.96
N TYR A 28 -5.46 0.79 0.19
CA TYR A 28 -6.26 1.84 -0.44
C TYR A 28 -6.86 2.77 0.60
N ASN A 29 -7.54 2.22 1.61
CA ASN A 29 -8.14 3.02 2.68
C ASN A 29 -7.07 3.80 3.44
N PHE A 30 -5.92 3.19 3.72
CA PHE A 30 -4.79 3.88 4.34
C PHE A 30 -4.28 5.05 3.49
N GLU A 31 -4.17 4.90 2.17
CA GLU A 31 -3.77 6.01 1.31
C GLU A 31 -4.83 7.11 1.23
N VAL A 32 -6.12 6.76 1.19
CA VAL A 32 -7.21 7.74 1.10
C VAL A 32 -7.36 8.56 2.39
N ASP A 33 -7.23 7.91 3.54
CA ASP A 33 -7.50 8.54 4.84
C ASP A 33 -6.28 9.26 5.42
N SER A 34 -5.07 8.96 4.94
CA SER A 34 -3.83 9.52 5.45
C SER A 34 -3.23 10.59 4.53
N VAL A 35 -2.63 11.59 5.16
CA VAL A 35 -1.82 12.63 4.49
C VAL A 35 -0.35 12.31 4.70
N PHE A 36 0.44 12.33 3.63
CA PHE A 36 1.85 11.94 3.67
C PHE A 36 2.80 13.10 3.45
N TYR A 37 3.96 12.98 4.10
CA TYR A 37 5.12 13.83 3.92
C TYR A 37 6.33 12.94 3.62
N ILE A 38 7.12 13.33 2.63
CA ILE A 38 8.30 12.60 2.17
C ILE A 38 9.54 13.46 2.31
N CYS A 39 10.67 12.81 2.57
CA CYS A 39 11.96 13.44 2.43
C CYS A 39 12.30 13.60 0.92
N PRO A 40 12.77 14.78 0.46
CA PRO A 40 13.21 14.97 -0.93
C PRO A 40 14.31 13.99 -1.36
N GLU A 41 15.17 13.58 -0.41
CA GLU A 41 16.24 12.61 -0.63
C GLU A 41 15.77 11.14 -0.56
N GLY A 42 14.46 10.91 -0.36
CA GLY A 42 13.87 9.58 -0.37
C GLY A 42 14.14 8.72 0.88
N CYS A 43 14.61 9.31 1.98
CA CYS A 43 14.95 8.56 3.18
C CYS A 43 13.74 7.94 3.89
N VAL A 44 12.64 8.72 4.02
CA VAL A 44 11.45 8.33 4.76
C VAL A 44 10.19 8.89 4.12
N ARG A 45 9.07 8.21 4.38
CA ARG A 45 7.70 8.64 4.11
C ARG A 45 6.88 8.47 5.38
N PHE A 46 6.29 9.54 5.86
CA PHE A 46 5.56 9.59 7.12
C PHE A 46 4.15 10.10 6.93
N GLU A 47 3.25 9.63 7.77
CA GLU A 47 1.95 10.27 7.93
C GLU A 47 2.11 11.63 8.61
N PHE A 48 1.15 12.53 8.43
CA PHE A 48 1.13 13.86 9.06
C PHE A 48 1.42 13.80 10.57
N LYS A 49 0.84 12.83 11.29
CA LYS A 49 1.04 12.67 12.73
C LYS A 49 2.49 12.32 13.11
N GLU A 50 3.20 11.61 12.24
CA GLU A 50 4.61 11.26 12.46
C GLU A 50 5.51 12.40 12.04
N ALA A 51 5.25 13.00 10.88
CA ALA A 51 5.98 14.17 10.39
C ALA A 51 5.89 15.34 11.40
N SER A 52 4.72 15.60 11.98
CA SER A 52 4.53 16.66 12.98
C SER A 52 5.30 16.41 14.29
N LYS A 53 5.56 15.15 14.68
CA LYS A 53 6.42 14.85 15.85
C LYS A 53 7.89 15.17 15.59
N CYS A 54 8.31 15.12 14.34
CA CYS A 54 9.65 15.47 13.90
C CYS A 54 9.72 16.91 13.37
N GLU A 55 8.69 17.74 13.64
CA GLU A 55 8.61 19.13 13.15
C GLU A 55 8.78 19.24 11.62
N PHE A 56 8.34 18.21 10.89
CA PHE A 56 8.53 18.05 9.44
C PHE A 56 10.00 18.03 9.00
N MET A 57 10.92 17.65 9.89
CA MET A 57 12.34 17.48 9.58
C MET A 57 12.68 15.99 9.45
N CYS A 58 13.45 15.63 8.42
CA CYS A 58 13.89 14.26 8.22
C CYS A 58 14.85 13.82 9.33
N PRO A 59 14.54 12.76 10.10
CA PRO A 59 15.43 12.29 11.17
C PRO A 59 16.70 11.61 10.67
N VAL A 60 16.84 11.39 9.35
CA VAL A 60 17.98 10.71 8.73
C VAL A 60 18.99 11.71 8.15
N CYS A 61 18.53 12.65 7.32
CA CYS A 61 19.39 13.61 6.64
C CYS A 61 19.27 15.05 7.16
N GLY A 62 18.25 15.37 7.95
CA GLY A 62 18.00 16.72 8.48
C GLY A 62 17.27 17.66 7.52
N GLU A 63 16.95 17.23 6.29
CA GLU A 63 16.21 18.03 5.32
C GLU A 63 14.72 18.17 5.66
N ASP A 64 14.11 19.27 5.23
CA ASP A 64 12.68 19.50 5.39
C ASP A 64 11.86 18.49 4.56
N MET A 65 10.82 17.93 5.19
CA MET A 65 9.87 17.05 4.53
C MET A 65 8.87 17.85 3.71
N MET A 66 8.46 17.29 2.58
CA MET A 66 7.50 17.88 1.66
C MET A 66 6.21 17.06 1.63
N PHE A 67 5.07 17.74 1.48
CA PHE A 67 3.80 17.07 1.24
C PHE A 67 3.88 16.20 -0.02
N GLU A 68 3.38 14.98 0.06
CA GLU A 68 3.25 14.07 -1.06
C GLU A 68 1.79 13.99 -1.52
N ASP A 69 1.55 14.28 -2.79
CA ASP A 69 0.29 13.97 -3.44
C ASP A 69 0.25 12.48 -3.80
N ASN A 70 -0.51 11.70 -3.04
CA ASN A 70 -0.68 10.27 -3.24
C ASN A 70 -1.89 9.90 -4.11
N SER A 71 -2.52 10.87 -4.79
CA SER A 71 -3.71 10.64 -5.63
C SER A 71 -3.48 9.61 -6.74
N ASP A 72 -2.28 9.59 -7.34
CA ASP A 72 -1.90 8.59 -8.35
C ASP A 72 -1.84 7.17 -7.76
N MET A 73 -1.33 7.03 -6.53
CA MET A 73 -1.29 5.74 -5.83
C MET A 73 -2.70 5.26 -5.49
N VAL A 74 -3.55 6.14 -4.96
CA VAL A 74 -4.97 5.87 -4.68
C VAL A 74 -5.67 5.38 -5.94
N LYS A 75 -5.48 6.08 -7.07
CA LYS A 75 -6.05 5.71 -8.37
C LYS A 75 -5.60 4.32 -8.82
N LYS A 76 -4.29 4.04 -8.79
CA LYS A 76 -3.73 2.74 -9.19
C LYS A 76 -4.25 1.59 -8.32
N LEU A 77 -4.36 1.81 -7.01
CA LEU A 77 -4.93 0.82 -6.09
C LEU A 77 -6.40 0.55 -6.41
N ARG A 78 -7.18 1.60 -6.69
CA ARG A 78 -8.58 1.47 -7.08
C ARG A 78 -8.74 0.68 -8.39
N GLU A 79 -8.01 1.06 -9.44
CA GLU A 79 -8.04 0.37 -10.73
C GLU A 79 -7.69 -1.12 -10.57
N ARG A 80 -6.72 -1.44 -9.69
CA ARG A 80 -6.34 -2.83 -9.43
C ARG A 80 -7.42 -3.60 -8.67
N LEU A 81 -8.08 -2.98 -7.70
CA LEU A 81 -9.21 -3.58 -6.97
C LEU A 81 -10.36 -3.85 -7.93
N ASP A 82 -10.77 -2.86 -8.72
CA ASP A 82 -11.85 -2.97 -9.71
C ASP A 82 -11.58 -4.13 -10.70
N ALA A 83 -10.33 -4.27 -11.17
CA ALA A 83 -9.94 -5.38 -12.05
C ALA A 83 -10.01 -6.77 -11.37
N LEU A 84 -9.72 -6.85 -10.07
CA LEU A 84 -9.80 -8.10 -9.32
C LEU A 84 -11.25 -8.47 -8.97
N GLU A 85 -12.10 -7.47 -8.75
CA GLU A 85 -13.54 -7.66 -8.52
C GLU A 85 -14.25 -8.09 -9.82
N ALA A 86 -13.96 -7.45 -10.95
CA ALA A 86 -14.56 -7.77 -12.25
C ALA A 86 -14.18 -9.17 -12.78
N SER A 87 -13.09 -9.76 -12.28
CA SER A 87 -12.64 -11.12 -12.61
C SER A 87 -13.19 -12.19 -11.65
N SER A 88 -14.16 -11.85 -10.80
CA SER A 88 -14.80 -12.75 -9.83
C SER A 88 -16.13 -13.30 -10.33
#